data_AF-A0A1H9TWV4-F1
#
_entry.id   AF-A0A1H9TWV4-F1
#
_cell.length_a   1.000
_cell.length_b   1.000
_cell.length_c   1.000
_cell.angle_alpha   90.00
_cell.angle_beta   90.00
_cell.angle_gamma   90.00
#
_symmetry.space_group_name_H-M   'P 1'
#
loop_
_entity.id
_entity.type
_entity.pdbx_description
1 polymer ?
#
loop_
_entity_poly.entity_id
_entity_poly.type
_entity_poly.pdbx_seq_one_letter_code
_entity_poly.pdbx_strand_id
1 'polypeptide(L)'
;MTPLAPPEGAPHRPPRLPRPQPVPRLPEPGVPLPRRPASAADFWAGVRRRGTPLLAPDPHGSPEHRAVTFLWRGSPATRAVQVLPNKLTDPRAPEGNLMTRAPGTDIWHWTVRLRDDWRGTYVFHVDDGGGPAPEDPAYWPWLRRTRRTDPHNPHTLPARWSGEPVSCAELPAAPAADDWLPRPGVARGTVTEHTLPSAHLGGARRVWLYAPPPGDRRPAAPDNASAPDTGLPVLVLLDGEHWQPRLGLAHLLDNLVADGRIPPLAAVLPDSVDAATRWRELTCRPAFAAFLAGELLPWAATLLPLTDDPARTLVAGQSLGGLTAAYAALRAPHRFGNVLAQSGSFWWPDGPSAEWLTGRIAAGPRLPIRFRLSFGTQEWVALPAARRLRDALAAAGYADAVHREFNGGHDYLCWRTELADGLVELLARGDR
;
A
#
# COMPACT_ATOMS: atom_id res chain seq x y z
N MET A 1 -12.63 -6.08 31.52
CA MET A 1 -11.75 -5.93 30.33
C MET A 1 -10.66 -4.93 30.66
N THR A 2 -9.38 -5.31 30.55
CA THR A 2 -8.27 -4.36 30.71
C THR A 2 -8.38 -3.24 29.66
N PRO A 3 -8.20 -1.96 30.01
CA PRO A 3 -8.33 -0.86 29.05
C PRO A 3 -7.42 -1.06 27.83
N LEU A 4 -7.98 -0.89 26.62
CA LEU A 4 -7.22 -0.98 25.37
C LEU A 4 -6.48 0.35 25.07
N ALA A 5 -5.81 0.91 26.08
CA ALA A 5 -5.13 2.20 26.01
C ALA A 5 -3.76 2.04 25.33
N PRO A 6 -3.48 2.77 24.24
CA PRO A 6 -2.21 2.66 23.52
C PRO A 6 -1.02 3.17 24.37
N PRO A 7 0.20 2.66 24.13
CA PRO A 7 1.43 3.25 24.66
C PRO A 7 1.58 4.72 24.30
N GLU A 8 2.04 5.54 25.25
CA GLU A 8 2.31 6.97 25.07
C GLU A 8 3.79 7.24 24.78
N GLY A 9 4.10 8.34 24.09
CA GLY A 9 5.48 8.79 23.85
C GLY A 9 6.30 7.93 22.88
N ALA A 10 5.68 6.95 22.22
CA ALA A 10 6.37 6.10 21.25
C ALA A 10 6.88 6.91 20.03
N PRO A 11 8.08 6.61 19.50
CA PRO A 11 8.58 7.26 18.31
C PRO A 11 7.64 7.11 17.10
N HIS A 12 7.40 8.20 16.37
CA HIS A 12 6.64 8.19 15.12
C HIS A 12 7.51 7.72 13.93
N ARG A 13 8.05 6.51 14.04
CA ARG A 13 8.86 5.87 12.99
C ARG A 13 8.86 4.34 13.16
N PRO A 14 9.04 3.58 12.07
CA PRO A 14 9.35 2.17 12.16
C PRO A 14 10.75 1.92 12.76
N PRO A 15 10.98 0.74 13.37
CA PRO A 15 12.31 0.28 13.74
C PRO A 15 13.29 0.38 12.56
N ARG A 16 14.51 0.86 12.83
CA ARG A 16 15.58 0.99 11.84
C ARG A 16 16.50 -0.23 11.84
N LEU A 17 15.95 -1.39 11.51
CA LEU A 17 16.70 -2.64 11.42
C LEU A 17 17.42 -2.74 10.06
N PRO A 18 18.67 -3.22 10.01
CA PRO A 18 19.34 -3.50 8.74
C PRO A 18 18.59 -4.58 7.96
N ARG A 19 18.72 -4.56 6.64
CA ARG A 19 18.16 -5.61 5.79
C ARG A 19 18.86 -6.94 6.14
N PRO A 20 18.12 -8.04 6.36
CA PRO A 20 18.72 -9.30 6.80
C PRO A 20 19.53 -10.00 5.71
N GLN A 21 19.23 -9.74 4.45
CA GLN A 21 19.94 -10.29 3.29
C GLN A 21 20.43 -9.15 2.41
N PRO A 22 21.63 -9.25 1.81
CA PRO A 22 22.09 -8.27 0.83
C PRO A 22 21.06 -8.07 -0.29
N VAL A 23 21.06 -6.88 -0.89
CA VAL A 23 20.31 -6.67 -2.13
C VAL A 23 20.87 -7.65 -3.18
N PRO A 24 20.02 -8.36 -3.95
CA PRO A 24 20.47 -9.31 -4.97
C PRO A 24 21.02 -8.59 -6.22
N ARG A 25 22.05 -7.76 -6.02
CA ARG A 25 22.69 -6.92 -7.03
C ARG A 25 23.48 -7.80 -7.98
N LEU A 26 23.33 -7.55 -9.28
CA LEU A 26 24.16 -8.14 -10.31
C LEU A 26 25.32 -7.18 -10.64
N PRO A 27 26.56 -7.68 -10.79
CA PRO A 27 27.72 -6.84 -11.08
C PRO A 27 27.65 -6.24 -12.49
N GLU A 28 27.10 -7.01 -13.44
CA GLU A 28 26.94 -6.61 -14.83
C GLU A 28 25.49 -6.20 -15.13
N PRO A 29 25.26 -5.30 -16.10
CA PRO A 29 23.93 -5.01 -16.59
C PRO A 29 23.30 -6.23 -17.25
N GLY A 30 21.98 -6.41 -17.06
CA GLY A 30 21.25 -7.52 -17.69
C GLY A 30 21.20 -7.41 -19.22
N VAL A 31 21.40 -6.20 -19.74
CA VAL A 31 21.48 -5.91 -21.17
C VAL A 31 22.85 -5.31 -21.52
N PRO A 32 23.38 -5.55 -22.73
CA PRO A 32 24.62 -4.90 -23.17
C PRO A 32 24.47 -3.38 -23.20
N LEU A 33 25.38 -2.67 -22.54
CA LEU A 33 25.47 -1.21 -22.58
C LEU A 33 26.50 -0.75 -23.61
N PRO A 34 26.25 0.35 -24.33
CA PRO A 34 27.21 0.89 -25.28
C PRO A 34 28.48 1.40 -24.57
N ARG A 35 29.61 1.31 -25.26
CA ARG A 35 30.92 1.78 -24.77
C ARG A 35 31.40 3.07 -25.43
N ARG A 36 30.59 3.66 -26.32
CA ARG A 36 30.94 4.86 -27.10
C ARG A 36 29.76 5.85 -27.10
N PRO A 37 29.99 7.16 -27.13
CA PRO A 37 28.92 8.17 -27.13
C PRO A 37 27.91 8.02 -28.28
N ALA A 38 28.38 7.75 -29.51
CA ALA A 38 27.50 7.62 -30.68
C ALA A 38 26.46 6.50 -30.52
N SER A 39 26.86 5.34 -29.98
CA SER A 39 25.94 4.23 -29.72
C SER A 39 25.08 4.44 -28.47
N ALA A 40 25.41 5.41 -27.60
CA ALA A 40 24.54 5.80 -26.50
C ALA A 40 23.27 6.51 -26.98
N ALA A 41 23.34 7.30 -28.05
CA ALA A 41 22.17 7.97 -28.63
C ALA A 41 21.13 6.95 -29.15
N ASP A 42 21.58 5.94 -29.90
CA ASP A 42 20.74 4.85 -30.41
C ASP A 42 20.18 4.00 -29.28
N PHE A 43 21.00 3.72 -28.25
CA PHE A 43 20.56 3.03 -27.05
C PHE A 43 19.40 3.77 -26.38
N TRP A 44 19.52 5.07 -26.15
CA TRP A 44 18.45 5.87 -25.55
C TRP A 44 17.22 5.97 -26.44
N ALA A 45 17.37 5.98 -27.77
CA ALA A 45 16.24 5.88 -28.69
C ALA A 45 15.49 4.54 -28.51
N GLY A 46 16.22 3.44 -28.31
CA GLY A 46 15.64 2.14 -27.97
C GLY A 46 14.98 2.10 -26.60
N VAL A 47 15.55 2.78 -25.59
CA VAL A 47 14.95 2.91 -24.25
C VAL A 47 13.64 3.69 -24.32
N ARG A 48 13.60 4.83 -25.03
CA ARG A 48 12.35 5.62 -25.18
C ARG A 48 11.19 4.84 -25.82
N ARG A 49 11.50 3.87 -26.70
CA ARG A 49 10.48 3.02 -27.32
C ARG A 49 9.99 1.88 -26.41
N ARG A 50 10.87 1.34 -25.55
CA ARG A 50 10.59 0.16 -24.72
C ARG A 50 10.13 0.51 -23.30
N GLY A 51 10.51 1.69 -22.82
CA GLY A 51 10.36 2.07 -21.42
C GLY A 51 11.49 1.53 -20.52
N THR A 52 11.37 1.83 -19.24
CA THR A 52 12.25 1.36 -18.15
C THR A 52 11.42 0.78 -16.99
N PRO A 53 12.01 -0.10 -16.15
CA PRO A 53 13.37 -0.66 -16.24
C PRO A 53 13.52 -1.66 -17.40
N LEU A 54 14.77 -1.94 -17.81
CA LEU A 54 15.04 -2.95 -18.83
C LEU A 54 15.10 -4.34 -18.19
N LEU A 55 14.48 -5.32 -18.85
CA LEU A 55 14.43 -6.71 -18.40
C LEU A 55 15.28 -7.59 -19.30
N ALA A 56 15.98 -8.55 -18.70
CA ALA A 56 16.70 -9.61 -19.39
C ALA A 56 16.53 -10.96 -18.68
N PRO A 57 16.78 -12.09 -19.36
CA PRO A 57 16.83 -13.40 -18.73
C PRO A 57 17.77 -13.43 -17.53
N ASP A 58 17.51 -14.32 -16.58
CA ASP A 58 18.40 -14.54 -15.44
C ASP A 58 19.80 -14.97 -15.91
N PRO A 59 20.90 -14.29 -15.51
CA PRO A 59 22.25 -14.72 -15.85
C PRO A 59 22.61 -16.10 -15.28
N HIS A 60 21.87 -16.60 -14.28
CA HIS A 60 22.04 -17.95 -13.74
C HIS A 60 21.11 -18.99 -14.37
N GLY A 61 20.35 -18.62 -15.41
CA GLY A 61 19.51 -19.54 -16.18
C GLY A 61 18.17 -19.93 -15.54
N SER A 62 17.77 -19.33 -14.41
CA SER A 62 16.46 -19.59 -13.82
C SER A 62 15.34 -18.96 -14.66
N PRO A 63 14.31 -19.73 -15.06
CA PRO A 63 13.15 -19.16 -15.77
C PRO A 63 12.29 -18.28 -14.86
N GLU A 64 12.36 -18.49 -13.54
CA GLU A 64 11.59 -17.79 -12.52
C GLU A 64 12.18 -16.42 -12.14
N HIS A 65 13.36 -16.07 -12.67
CA HIS A 65 14.02 -14.82 -12.34
C HIS A 65 14.37 -14.02 -13.59
N ARG A 66 14.62 -12.73 -13.37
CA ARG A 66 15.08 -11.77 -14.38
C ARG A 66 16.20 -10.92 -13.83
N ALA A 67 17.08 -10.48 -14.71
CA ALA A 67 17.92 -9.31 -14.46
C ALA A 67 17.10 -8.05 -14.79
N VAL A 68 16.95 -7.17 -13.79
CA VAL A 68 16.21 -5.92 -13.89
C VAL A 68 17.20 -4.77 -13.81
N THR A 69 17.40 -4.07 -14.93
CA THR A 69 18.34 -2.95 -15.06
C THR A 69 17.59 -1.63 -15.05
N PHE A 70 17.77 -0.87 -13.97
CA PHE A 70 17.33 0.51 -13.87
C PHE A 70 18.34 1.41 -14.55
N LEU A 71 17.84 2.48 -15.19
CA LEU A 71 18.66 3.39 -15.99
C LEU A 71 18.40 4.84 -15.62
N TRP A 72 19.45 5.65 -15.63
CA TRP A 72 19.35 7.10 -15.60
C TRP A 72 20.24 7.72 -16.66
N ARG A 73 19.73 8.75 -17.34
CA ARG A 73 20.49 9.53 -18.31
C ARG A 73 21.11 10.72 -17.61
N GLY A 74 22.41 10.63 -17.34
CA GLY A 74 23.16 11.69 -16.68
C GLY A 74 23.40 12.91 -17.58
N SER A 75 23.63 14.04 -16.95
CA SER A 75 24.23 15.23 -17.56
C SER A 75 25.74 15.29 -17.25
N PRO A 76 26.51 16.19 -17.88
CA PRO A 76 27.89 16.45 -17.48
C PRO A 76 28.06 16.86 -16.01
N ALA A 77 27.00 17.38 -15.37
CA ALA A 77 26.99 17.77 -13.96
C ALA A 77 26.61 16.62 -13.01
N THR A 78 26.09 15.50 -13.52
CA THR A 78 25.69 14.36 -12.68
C THR A 78 26.90 13.72 -12.01
N ARG A 79 26.99 13.88 -10.68
CA ARG A 79 28.04 13.31 -9.82
C ARG A 79 27.68 11.93 -9.28
N ALA A 80 26.40 11.71 -8.98
CA ALA A 80 25.90 10.45 -8.44
C ALA A 80 24.41 10.25 -8.75
N VAL A 81 24.00 8.99 -8.85
CA VAL A 81 22.60 8.60 -8.94
C VAL A 81 22.35 7.45 -8.00
N GLN A 82 21.31 7.53 -7.17
CA GLN A 82 20.83 6.44 -6.34
C GLN A 82 19.48 5.96 -6.86
N VAL A 83 19.28 4.66 -6.97
CA VAL A 83 17.96 4.06 -7.28
C VAL A 83 17.37 3.45 -6.02
N LEU A 84 16.07 3.65 -5.79
CA LEU A 84 15.40 3.15 -4.59
C LEU A 84 14.13 2.38 -4.93
N PRO A 85 14.23 1.11 -5.37
CA PRO A 85 13.07 0.25 -5.48
C PRO A 85 12.51 -0.09 -4.10
N ASN A 86 11.19 -0.05 -3.97
CA ASN A 86 10.49 -0.17 -2.70
C ASN A 86 10.91 -1.42 -1.93
N LYS A 87 11.41 -1.21 -0.71
CA LYS A 87 11.88 -2.26 0.22
C LYS A 87 12.91 -3.25 -0.37
N LEU A 88 13.60 -2.92 -1.45
CA LEU A 88 14.81 -3.65 -1.86
C LEU A 88 16.06 -3.04 -1.24
N THR A 89 16.12 -1.71 -1.14
CA THR A 89 17.28 -0.96 -0.65
C THR A 89 17.32 -0.86 0.88
N ASP A 90 18.49 -1.02 1.50
CA ASP A 90 18.69 -0.77 2.94
C ASP A 90 18.97 0.73 3.21
N PRO A 91 18.10 1.44 3.97
CA PRO A 91 18.35 2.83 4.34
C PRO A 91 19.62 3.06 5.19
N ARG A 92 20.17 2.01 5.81
CA ARG A 92 21.40 2.06 6.62
C ARG A 92 22.68 1.88 5.81
N ALA A 93 22.58 1.37 4.59
CA ALA A 93 23.70 1.19 3.65
C ALA A 93 23.35 1.86 2.29
N PRO A 94 23.13 3.18 2.27
CA PRO A 94 22.62 3.89 1.10
C PRO A 94 23.56 3.78 -0.13
N GLU A 95 24.87 3.61 0.09
CA GLU A 95 25.89 3.41 -0.94
C GLU A 95 25.66 2.18 -1.81
N GLY A 96 25.03 1.12 -1.28
CA GLY A 96 24.71 -0.09 -2.05
C GLY A 96 23.73 0.14 -3.21
N ASN A 97 23.09 1.30 -3.22
CA ASN A 97 22.06 1.68 -4.18
C ASN A 97 22.57 2.73 -5.19
N LEU A 98 23.85 3.10 -5.12
CA LEU A 98 24.48 3.97 -6.12
C LEU A 98 24.58 3.24 -7.46
N MET A 99 24.15 3.92 -8.51
CA MET A 99 24.24 3.45 -9.88
C MET A 99 25.68 3.60 -10.38
N THR A 100 26.08 2.73 -11.30
CA THR A 100 27.38 2.77 -11.95
C THR A 100 27.23 3.47 -13.30
N ARG A 101 28.14 4.40 -13.61
CA ARG A 101 28.18 5.04 -14.93
C ARG A 101 28.92 4.13 -15.91
N ALA A 102 28.28 3.81 -17.03
CA ALA A 102 28.92 3.07 -18.12
C ALA A 102 30.04 3.94 -18.75
N PRO A 103 31.29 3.44 -18.81
CA PRO A 103 32.45 4.23 -19.23
C PRO A 103 32.25 4.94 -20.58
N GLY A 104 32.58 6.23 -20.62
CA GLY A 104 32.52 7.02 -21.85
C GLY A 104 31.11 7.39 -22.33
N THR A 105 30.05 7.18 -21.52
CA THR A 105 28.66 7.47 -21.91
C THR A 105 27.93 8.31 -20.85
N ASP A 106 26.69 8.71 -21.13
CA ASP A 106 25.77 9.35 -20.18
C ASP A 106 24.86 8.34 -19.44
N ILE A 107 25.15 7.04 -19.57
CA ILE A 107 24.28 5.97 -19.06
C ILE A 107 24.72 5.57 -17.65
N TRP A 108 23.83 5.77 -16.69
CA TRP A 108 23.95 5.21 -15.34
C TRP A 108 23.06 3.98 -15.24
N HIS A 109 23.55 2.90 -14.64
CA HIS A 109 22.82 1.66 -14.51
C HIS A 109 22.95 1.05 -13.11
N TRP A 110 21.91 0.32 -12.71
CA TRP A 110 21.94 -0.53 -11.52
C TRP A 110 21.04 -1.72 -11.75
N THR A 111 21.56 -2.91 -11.48
CA THR A 111 20.90 -4.17 -11.85
C THR A 111 20.70 -5.07 -10.66
N VAL A 112 19.51 -5.65 -10.56
CA VAL A 112 19.17 -6.66 -9.55
C VAL A 112 18.56 -7.89 -10.19
N ARG A 113 18.75 -9.03 -9.54
CA ARG A 113 18.07 -10.28 -9.85
C ARG A 113 16.80 -10.39 -9.03
N LEU A 114 15.65 -10.42 -9.69
CA LEU A 114 14.33 -10.50 -9.06
C LEU A 114 13.53 -11.67 -9.61
N ARG A 115 12.65 -12.24 -8.79
CA ARG A 115 11.68 -13.25 -9.24
C ARG A 115 10.66 -12.58 -10.17
N ASP A 116 10.22 -13.28 -11.22
CA ASP A 116 9.48 -12.73 -12.37
C ASP A 116 8.06 -12.25 -12.04
N ASP A 117 7.58 -12.51 -10.81
CA ASP A 117 6.31 -12.02 -10.28
C ASP A 117 6.46 -10.81 -9.34
N TRP A 118 7.67 -10.24 -9.24
CA TRP A 118 7.89 -9.05 -8.40
C TRP A 118 7.24 -7.81 -9.00
N ARG A 119 6.75 -6.95 -8.10
CA ARG A 119 6.44 -5.57 -8.45
C ARG A 119 6.82 -4.60 -7.33
N GLY A 120 7.03 -3.36 -7.72
CA GLY A 120 7.20 -2.26 -6.78
C GLY A 120 7.39 -0.94 -7.49
N THR A 121 7.16 0.13 -6.75
CA THR A 121 7.54 1.47 -7.16
C THR A 121 9.03 1.68 -6.90
N TYR A 122 9.60 2.64 -7.63
CA TYR A 122 10.95 3.11 -7.42
C TYR A 122 11.07 4.59 -7.74
N VAL A 123 12.11 5.20 -7.18
CA VAL A 123 12.48 6.59 -7.41
C VAL A 123 13.99 6.68 -7.57
N PHE A 124 14.46 7.79 -8.13
CA PHE A 124 15.87 8.13 -8.11
C PHE A 124 16.14 9.28 -7.13
N HIS A 125 17.33 9.30 -6.53
CA HIS A 125 17.92 10.52 -6.00
C HIS A 125 19.12 10.88 -6.87
N VAL A 126 19.12 12.10 -7.40
CA VAL A 126 20.09 12.51 -8.41
C VAL A 126 20.90 13.68 -7.89
N ASP A 127 22.22 13.55 -7.94
CA ASP A 127 23.15 14.62 -7.66
C ASP A 127 23.65 15.21 -8.99
N ASP A 128 22.99 16.26 -9.46
CA ASP A 128 23.39 17.04 -10.65
C ASP A 128 24.29 18.24 -10.28
N GLY A 129 24.97 18.18 -9.12
CA GLY A 129 25.79 19.28 -8.59
C GLY A 129 25.01 20.27 -7.71
N GLY A 130 25.72 21.25 -7.15
CA GLY A 130 25.16 22.28 -6.27
C GLY A 130 24.84 21.84 -4.84
N GLY A 131 25.03 20.56 -4.50
CA GLY A 131 24.93 20.02 -3.15
C GLY A 131 26.26 19.96 -2.39
N PRO A 132 26.23 19.51 -1.12
CA PRO A 132 27.44 19.22 -0.34
C PRO A 132 28.37 18.23 -1.06
N ALA A 133 29.62 18.16 -0.61
CA ALA A 133 30.56 17.13 -1.06
C ALA A 133 30.14 15.74 -0.52
N PRO A 134 30.40 14.63 -1.22
CA PRO A 134 30.00 13.28 -0.77
C PRO A 134 30.48 12.88 0.64
N GLU A 135 31.62 13.42 1.06
CA GLU A 135 32.22 13.23 2.38
C GLU A 135 31.53 14.02 3.52
N ASP A 136 30.68 14.99 3.18
CA ASP A 136 29.95 15.81 4.15
C ASP A 136 28.83 14.98 4.82
N PRO A 137 28.71 14.97 6.17
CA PRO A 137 27.60 14.32 6.86
C PRO A 137 26.20 14.77 6.40
N ALA A 138 26.08 15.98 5.85
CA ALA A 138 24.84 16.52 5.28
C ALA A 138 24.52 15.99 3.88
N TYR A 139 25.44 15.31 3.20
CA TYR A 139 25.28 14.82 1.84
C TYR A 139 24.08 13.88 1.68
N TRP A 140 24.03 12.78 2.44
CA TRP A 140 22.94 11.81 2.34
C TRP A 140 21.56 12.40 2.71
N PRO A 141 21.42 13.20 3.79
CA PRO A 141 20.21 13.98 4.03
C PRO A 141 19.81 14.89 2.86
N TRP A 142 20.78 15.56 2.22
CA TRP A 142 20.51 16.40 1.06
C TRP A 142 20.10 15.60 -0.17
N LEU A 143 20.82 14.52 -0.51
CA LEU A 143 20.55 13.67 -1.68
C LEU A 143 19.14 13.08 -1.63
N ARG A 144 18.65 12.68 -0.44
CA ARG A 144 17.27 12.20 -0.28
C ARG A 144 16.19 13.23 -0.64
N ARG A 145 16.54 14.51 -0.75
CA ARG A 145 15.63 15.58 -1.18
C ARG A 145 15.67 15.83 -2.69
N THR A 146 16.64 15.28 -3.42
CA THR A 146 16.78 15.44 -4.88
C THR A 146 16.05 14.33 -5.63
N ARG A 147 14.87 13.95 -5.13
CA ARG A 147 14.03 12.89 -5.68
C ARG A 147 13.61 13.21 -7.11
N ARG A 148 13.73 12.22 -8.00
CA ARG A 148 13.31 12.26 -9.40
C ARG A 148 12.49 11.03 -9.74
N THR A 149 11.45 11.24 -10.55
CA THR A 149 10.75 10.20 -11.29
C THR A 149 11.62 9.71 -12.44
N ASP A 150 11.50 8.44 -12.82
CA ASP A 150 12.12 7.94 -14.05
C ASP A 150 11.45 8.59 -15.28
N PRO A 151 12.17 9.41 -16.07
CA PRO A 151 11.60 10.09 -17.24
C PRO A 151 11.35 9.14 -18.42
N HIS A 152 11.81 7.89 -18.35
CA HIS A 152 11.66 6.88 -19.39
C HIS A 152 10.65 5.79 -19.02
N ASN A 153 10.04 5.87 -17.83
CA ASN A 153 9.01 4.94 -17.41
C ASN A 153 7.61 5.56 -17.62
N PRO A 154 6.79 5.05 -18.56
CA PRO A 154 5.44 5.56 -18.77
C PRO A 154 4.47 5.15 -17.65
N HIS A 155 4.82 4.16 -16.84
CA HIS A 155 4.00 3.65 -15.76
C HIS A 155 4.38 4.31 -14.45
N THR A 156 3.48 5.16 -13.94
CA THR A 156 3.70 5.88 -12.68
C THR A 156 2.46 5.84 -11.80
N LEU A 157 2.67 6.01 -10.49
CA LEU A 157 1.61 6.25 -9.53
C LEU A 157 1.72 7.66 -8.95
N PRO A 158 0.60 8.34 -8.70
CA PRO A 158 0.63 9.66 -8.10
C PRO A 158 1.24 9.63 -6.70
N ALA A 159 1.91 10.71 -6.30
CA ALA A 159 2.28 10.90 -4.90
C ALA A 159 1.01 11.10 -4.05
N ARG A 160 1.05 10.64 -2.80
CA ARG A 160 -0.09 10.71 -1.87
C ARG A 160 -0.52 12.12 -1.51
N TRP A 161 0.42 12.99 -1.15
CA TRP A 161 0.12 14.39 -0.79
C TRP A 161 0.65 15.35 -1.84
N SER A 162 1.97 15.47 -1.94
CA SER A 162 2.66 16.34 -2.86
C SER A 162 3.92 15.69 -3.41
N GLY A 163 4.44 16.27 -4.50
CA GLY A 163 5.65 15.82 -5.17
C GLY A 163 5.38 15.07 -6.47
N GLU A 164 6.47 14.74 -7.15
CA GLU A 164 6.41 14.00 -8.41
C GLU A 164 5.83 12.58 -8.20
N PRO A 165 5.18 12.00 -9.22
CA PRO A 165 4.74 10.62 -9.18
C PRO A 165 5.91 9.65 -8.94
N VAL A 166 5.62 8.41 -8.55
CA VAL A 166 6.61 7.34 -8.40
C VAL A 166 6.57 6.43 -9.62
N SER A 167 7.73 5.99 -10.10
CA SER A 167 7.81 5.07 -11.23
C SER A 167 7.46 3.65 -10.80
N CYS A 168 6.80 2.88 -11.66
CA CYS A 168 6.36 1.52 -11.37
C CYS A 168 7.18 0.50 -12.14
N ALA A 169 7.60 -0.57 -11.47
CA ALA A 169 8.23 -1.71 -12.11
C ALA A 169 7.42 -2.96 -11.79
N GLU A 170 6.88 -3.59 -12.83
CA GLU A 170 6.11 -4.85 -12.76
C GLU A 170 6.78 -5.83 -13.72
N LEU A 171 7.17 -6.99 -13.22
CA LEU A 171 7.74 -8.05 -14.06
C LEU A 171 6.64 -8.84 -14.77
N PRO A 172 6.95 -9.55 -15.87
CA PRO A 172 5.96 -10.23 -16.71
C PRO A 172 4.96 -11.15 -16.00
N ALA A 173 5.35 -11.81 -14.91
CA ALA A 173 4.46 -12.68 -14.13
C ALA A 173 3.88 -12.00 -12.89
N ALA A 174 4.07 -10.68 -12.70
CA ALA A 174 3.47 -9.95 -11.61
C ALA A 174 1.93 -9.95 -11.77
N PRO A 175 1.15 -10.09 -10.70
CA PRO A 175 -0.30 -10.22 -10.87
C PRO A 175 -0.93 -8.99 -11.55
N ALA A 176 -1.88 -9.19 -12.46
CA ALA A 176 -2.50 -8.07 -13.18
C ALA A 176 -3.31 -7.15 -12.24
N ALA A 177 -3.41 -5.87 -12.59
CA ALA A 177 -4.18 -4.86 -11.86
C ALA A 177 -5.30 -4.26 -12.73
N ASP A 178 -5.85 -5.05 -13.66
CA ASP A 178 -6.80 -4.62 -14.68
C ASP A 178 -8.11 -4.07 -14.10
N ASP A 179 -8.50 -4.55 -12.91
CA ASP A 179 -9.68 -4.08 -12.18
C ASP A 179 -9.61 -2.58 -11.85
N TRP A 180 -8.42 -1.98 -11.87
CA TRP A 180 -8.27 -0.56 -11.59
C TRP A 180 -8.39 0.34 -12.82
N LEU A 181 -8.45 -0.24 -14.01
CA LEU A 181 -8.56 0.50 -15.25
C LEU A 181 -10.01 0.86 -15.55
N PRO A 182 -10.28 2.06 -16.10
CA PRO A 182 -11.58 2.37 -16.68
C PRO A 182 -11.97 1.32 -17.73
N ARG A 183 -13.12 0.65 -17.53
CA ARG A 183 -13.66 -0.30 -18.50
C ARG A 183 -14.87 0.30 -19.23
N PRO A 184 -14.86 0.38 -20.57
CA PRO A 184 -16.03 0.80 -21.34
C PRO A 184 -17.24 -0.10 -21.06
N GLY A 185 -18.43 0.49 -20.92
CA GLY A 185 -19.68 -0.24 -20.72
C GLY A 185 -19.96 -0.68 -19.27
N VAL A 186 -19.03 -0.48 -18.33
CA VAL A 186 -19.27 -0.73 -16.90
C VAL A 186 -20.05 0.44 -16.29
N ALA A 187 -21.15 0.13 -15.58
CA ALA A 187 -21.94 1.13 -14.86
C ALA A 187 -21.09 1.80 -13.78
N ARG A 188 -21.21 3.13 -13.67
CA ARG A 188 -20.36 3.95 -12.80
C ARG A 188 -21.08 4.30 -11.50
N GLY A 189 -20.43 4.03 -10.37
CA GLY A 189 -20.79 4.62 -9.10
C GLY A 189 -20.48 6.11 -9.06
N THR A 190 -20.95 6.76 -8.00
CA THR A 190 -20.77 8.20 -7.78
C THR A 190 -19.90 8.43 -6.56
N VAL A 191 -18.87 9.26 -6.69
CA VAL A 191 -18.07 9.74 -5.56
C VAL A 191 -18.46 11.18 -5.24
N THR A 192 -18.76 11.45 -3.97
CA THR A 192 -19.00 12.80 -3.44
C THR A 192 -17.98 13.13 -2.36
N GLU A 193 -17.55 14.39 -2.29
CA GLU A 193 -16.62 14.90 -1.27
C GLU A 193 -17.38 15.74 -0.24
N HIS A 194 -17.09 15.52 1.03
CA HIS A 194 -17.78 16.15 2.15
C HIS A 194 -16.80 16.60 3.23
N THR A 195 -17.25 17.53 4.06
CA THR A 195 -16.54 17.95 5.29
C THR A 195 -17.41 17.61 6.49
N LEU A 196 -16.94 16.72 7.35
CA LEU A 196 -17.64 16.24 8.54
C LEU A 196 -17.05 16.87 9.81
N PRO A 197 -17.79 17.72 10.54
CA PRO A 197 -17.40 18.14 11.89
C PRO A 197 -17.28 16.93 12.83
N SER A 198 -16.29 16.95 13.72
CA SER A 198 -16.00 15.86 14.65
C SER A 198 -15.68 16.39 16.03
N ALA A 199 -16.46 15.95 17.03
CA ALA A 199 -16.19 16.23 18.42
C ALA A 199 -15.04 15.37 18.94
N HIS A 200 -14.97 14.10 18.52
CA HIS A 200 -13.88 13.19 18.89
C HIS A 200 -12.49 13.66 18.39
N LEU A 201 -12.42 14.27 17.21
CA LEU A 201 -11.15 14.75 16.65
C LEU A 201 -10.84 16.20 16.99
N GLY A 202 -11.84 16.98 17.40
CA GLY A 202 -11.69 18.41 17.70
C GLY A 202 -11.46 19.23 16.44
N GLY A 203 -12.33 19.11 15.44
CA GLY A 203 -12.21 19.81 14.16
C GLY A 203 -13.18 19.29 13.12
N ALA A 204 -12.80 19.33 11.84
CA ALA A 204 -13.54 18.70 10.76
C ALA A 204 -12.64 17.76 9.95
N ARG A 205 -13.26 16.74 9.36
CA ARG A 205 -12.61 15.71 8.55
C ARG A 205 -13.19 15.76 7.15
N ARG A 206 -12.32 15.89 6.14
CA ARG A 206 -12.74 15.63 4.76
C ARG A 206 -12.99 14.13 4.57
N VAL A 207 -14.06 13.80 3.86
CA VAL A 207 -14.49 12.42 3.60
C VAL A 207 -14.95 12.29 2.15
N TRP A 208 -14.50 11.24 1.46
CA TRP A 208 -15.11 10.83 0.19
C TRP A 208 -16.12 9.72 0.44
N LEU A 209 -17.30 9.83 -0.17
CA LEU A 209 -18.37 8.84 -0.11
C LEU A 209 -18.62 8.31 -1.51
N TYR A 210 -18.36 7.02 -1.71
CA TYR A 210 -18.72 6.27 -2.92
C TYR A 210 -20.08 5.61 -2.74
N ALA A 211 -20.99 5.85 -3.68
CA ALA A 211 -22.25 5.15 -3.86
C ALA A 211 -22.18 4.25 -5.09
N PRO A 212 -22.64 2.99 -5.03
CA PRO A 212 -22.63 2.11 -6.19
C PRO A 212 -23.66 2.56 -7.25
N PRO A 213 -23.55 2.08 -8.51
CA PRO A 213 -24.49 2.43 -9.57
C PRO A 213 -25.97 2.19 -9.20
N PRO A 214 -26.91 3.06 -9.61
CA PRO A 214 -28.34 2.83 -9.42
C PRO A 214 -28.82 1.66 -10.28
N GLY A 215 -29.37 0.61 -9.68
CA GLY A 215 -29.94 -0.54 -10.39
C GLY A 215 -29.35 -1.90 -9.98
N ASP A 216 -28.13 -1.93 -9.45
CA ASP A 216 -27.52 -3.18 -8.97
C ASP A 216 -28.01 -3.62 -7.59
N ARG A 217 -28.98 -2.88 -7.01
CA ARG A 217 -29.77 -3.29 -5.85
C ARG A 217 -30.67 -4.48 -6.18
N ARG A 218 -30.09 -5.62 -6.53
CA ARG A 218 -30.85 -6.85 -6.71
C ARG A 218 -31.34 -7.29 -5.32
N PRO A 219 -32.66 -7.46 -5.11
CA PRO A 219 -33.18 -7.88 -3.82
C PRO A 219 -32.48 -9.16 -3.37
N ALA A 220 -32.13 -9.24 -2.08
CA ALA A 220 -31.68 -10.49 -1.49
C ALA A 220 -32.74 -11.57 -1.77
N ALA A 221 -32.30 -12.76 -2.19
CA ALA A 221 -33.21 -13.89 -2.33
C ALA A 221 -33.92 -14.13 -0.98
N PRO A 222 -35.22 -14.40 -0.97
CA PRO A 222 -35.98 -14.52 0.25
C PRO A 222 -35.74 -15.89 0.89
N ASP A 223 -34.72 -16.01 1.72
CA ASP A 223 -34.60 -17.17 2.63
C ASP A 223 -34.79 -16.71 4.09
N ASN A 224 -35.98 -17.07 4.58
CA ASN A 224 -36.54 -17.07 5.92
C ASN A 224 -35.77 -16.47 7.13
N ALA A 225 -36.58 -15.71 7.90
CA ALA A 225 -36.48 -15.29 9.30
C ALA A 225 -35.72 -13.99 9.60
N SER A 226 -36.48 -12.99 10.06
CA SER A 226 -36.11 -11.58 10.33
C SER A 226 -35.92 -10.79 9.03
N ALA A 227 -36.57 -9.63 8.87
CA ALA A 227 -36.39 -8.80 7.67
C ALA A 227 -34.89 -8.58 7.43
N PRO A 228 -34.31 -9.03 6.30
CA PRO A 228 -32.88 -8.93 6.08
C PRO A 228 -32.49 -7.46 6.08
N ASP A 229 -31.40 -7.11 6.76
CA ASP A 229 -30.82 -5.77 6.69
C ASP A 229 -30.58 -5.42 5.21
N THR A 230 -31.45 -4.56 4.66
CA THR A 230 -31.39 -4.16 3.25
C THR A 230 -30.35 -3.08 2.98
N GLY A 231 -29.62 -2.64 4.01
CA GLY A 231 -28.56 -1.67 3.90
C GLY A 231 -27.41 -2.17 3.03
N LEU A 232 -26.67 -1.25 2.42
CA LEU A 232 -25.46 -1.54 1.67
C LEU A 232 -24.36 -2.02 2.64
N PRO A 233 -23.60 -3.08 2.29
CA PRO A 233 -22.31 -3.35 2.93
C PRO A 233 -21.45 -2.09 2.90
N VAL A 234 -20.61 -1.91 3.92
CA VAL A 234 -19.82 -0.68 4.08
C VAL A 234 -18.34 -0.98 4.15
N LEU A 235 -17.57 -0.34 3.27
CA LEU A 235 -16.12 -0.27 3.35
C LEU A 235 -15.70 1.07 3.95
N VAL A 236 -15.14 1.08 5.16
CA VAL A 236 -14.39 2.23 5.68
C VAL A 236 -12.93 2.05 5.27
N LEU A 237 -12.47 2.83 4.28
CA LEU A 237 -11.09 2.74 3.78
C LEU A 237 -10.28 3.95 4.25
N LEU A 238 -9.32 3.68 5.14
CA LEU A 238 -8.40 4.70 5.66
C LEU A 238 -7.44 5.18 4.57
N ASP A 239 -6.78 6.32 4.81
CA ASP A 239 -5.95 7.00 3.80
C ASP A 239 -6.76 7.43 2.57
N GLY A 240 -7.98 7.94 2.84
CA GLY A 240 -8.98 8.23 1.82
C GLY A 240 -8.47 9.11 0.69
N GLU A 241 -7.65 10.12 1.02
CA GLU A 241 -7.15 11.11 0.07
C GLU A 241 -6.21 10.53 -1.01
N HIS A 242 -5.66 9.34 -0.74
CA HIS A 242 -4.85 8.65 -1.72
C HIS A 242 -5.68 7.71 -2.57
N TRP A 243 -6.54 6.90 -1.94
CA TRP A 243 -7.41 5.97 -2.66
C TRP A 243 -8.37 6.70 -3.59
N GLN A 244 -8.88 7.84 -3.15
CA GLN A 244 -9.76 8.71 -3.91
C GLN A 244 -9.39 10.18 -3.67
N PRO A 245 -9.18 11.00 -4.71
CA PRO A 245 -9.33 10.69 -6.13
C PRO A 245 -8.08 10.11 -6.82
N ARG A 246 -6.96 9.91 -6.12
CA ARG A 246 -5.65 9.72 -6.79
C ARG A 246 -5.45 8.33 -7.40
N LEU A 247 -5.82 7.26 -6.69
CA LEU A 247 -5.58 5.88 -7.15
C LEU A 247 -6.75 5.25 -7.89
N GLY A 248 -7.87 5.96 -8.05
CA GLY A 248 -9.01 5.51 -8.84
C GLY A 248 -9.81 4.37 -8.21
N LEU A 249 -9.99 4.38 -6.88
CA LEU A 249 -10.75 3.33 -6.18
C LEU A 249 -12.15 3.10 -6.78
N ALA A 250 -12.83 4.15 -7.24
CA ALA A 250 -14.15 4.00 -7.87
C ALA A 250 -14.12 3.01 -9.04
N HIS A 251 -13.05 2.99 -9.85
CA HIS A 251 -12.92 2.04 -10.96
C HIS A 251 -12.80 0.59 -10.48
N LEU A 252 -12.04 0.35 -9.40
CA LEU A 252 -11.97 -0.95 -8.76
C LEU A 252 -13.37 -1.42 -8.34
N LEU A 253 -14.08 -0.58 -7.58
CA LEU A 253 -15.37 -0.97 -7.02
C LEU A 253 -16.42 -1.18 -8.12
N ASP A 254 -16.47 -0.30 -9.13
CA ASP A 254 -17.34 -0.45 -10.30
C ASP A 254 -17.10 -1.79 -11.00
N ASN A 255 -15.83 -2.11 -11.29
CA ASN A 255 -15.46 -3.30 -12.04
C ASN A 255 -15.74 -4.59 -11.25
N LEU A 256 -15.40 -4.62 -9.95
CA LEU A 256 -15.68 -5.78 -9.10
C LEU A 256 -17.19 -6.02 -8.92
N VAL A 257 -17.99 -4.95 -8.84
CA VAL A 257 -19.46 -5.06 -8.77
C VAL A 257 -20.03 -5.54 -10.10
N ALA A 258 -19.59 -4.97 -11.23
CA ALA A 258 -20.05 -5.35 -12.56
C ALA A 258 -19.73 -6.82 -12.90
N ASP A 259 -18.59 -7.33 -12.44
CA ASP A 259 -18.21 -8.74 -12.61
C ASP A 259 -18.88 -9.67 -11.57
N GLY A 260 -19.71 -9.15 -10.67
CA GLY A 260 -20.40 -9.91 -9.63
C GLY A 260 -19.47 -10.49 -8.54
N ARG A 261 -18.20 -10.09 -8.52
CA ARG A 261 -17.18 -10.56 -7.57
C ARG A 261 -17.42 -10.03 -6.16
N ILE A 262 -18.05 -8.86 -6.04
CA ILE A 262 -18.55 -8.31 -4.77
C ILE A 262 -19.98 -7.77 -4.97
N PRO A 263 -20.83 -7.77 -3.93
CA PRO A 263 -22.11 -7.06 -3.97
C PRO A 263 -21.87 -5.54 -4.07
N PRO A 264 -22.85 -4.78 -4.58
CA PRO A 264 -22.85 -3.33 -4.44
C PRO A 264 -22.68 -2.92 -2.98
N LEU A 265 -21.76 -1.98 -2.73
CA LEU A 265 -21.40 -1.50 -1.41
C LEU A 265 -21.26 0.02 -1.42
N ALA A 266 -21.35 0.62 -0.24
CA ALA A 266 -20.89 1.99 -0.01
C ALA A 266 -19.43 1.97 0.46
N ALA A 267 -18.63 2.94 0.04
CA ALA A 267 -17.29 3.15 0.62
C ALA A 267 -17.18 4.55 1.23
N VAL A 268 -16.67 4.62 2.45
CA VAL A 268 -16.51 5.85 3.24
C VAL A 268 -15.02 6.04 3.53
N LEU A 269 -14.45 7.14 3.06
CA LEU A 269 -13.01 7.34 2.99
C LEU A 269 -12.59 8.61 3.72
N PRO A 270 -12.24 8.54 5.01
CA PRO A 270 -11.75 9.70 5.74
C PRO A 270 -10.32 10.07 5.31
N ASP A 271 -10.09 11.36 5.09
CA ASP A 271 -8.77 11.96 4.81
C ASP A 271 -7.81 11.73 5.98
N SER A 272 -6.52 11.49 5.75
CA SER A 272 -5.51 11.48 6.81
C SER A 272 -4.86 12.84 7.06
N VAL A 273 -5.23 13.87 6.29
CA VAL A 273 -4.82 15.28 6.34
C VAL A 273 -3.34 15.49 6.00
N ASP A 274 -2.44 15.01 6.84
CA ASP A 274 -1.00 15.17 6.66
C ASP A 274 -0.23 14.05 7.38
N ALA A 275 1.09 13.99 7.19
CA ALA A 275 1.93 12.95 7.78
C ALA A 275 1.88 12.93 9.32
N ALA A 276 1.95 14.09 9.98
CA ALA A 276 1.99 14.19 11.43
C ALA A 276 0.64 13.82 12.06
N THR A 277 -0.45 14.29 11.46
CA THR A 277 -1.83 13.95 11.82
C THR A 277 -2.09 12.46 11.63
N ARG A 278 -1.66 11.88 10.50
CA ARG A 278 -1.76 10.44 10.25
C ARG A 278 -1.05 9.62 11.32
N TRP A 279 0.18 9.97 11.72
CA TRP A 279 0.87 9.26 12.81
C TRP A 279 0.13 9.36 14.14
N ARG A 280 -0.32 10.56 14.50
CA ARG A 280 -1.05 10.82 15.76
C ARG A 280 -2.37 10.06 15.82
N GLU A 281 -3.10 9.95 14.70
CA GLU A 281 -4.44 9.36 14.67
C GLU A 281 -4.44 7.87 14.36
N LEU A 282 -3.52 7.41 13.50
CA LEU A 282 -3.47 6.01 13.05
C LEU A 282 -2.52 5.11 13.87
N THR A 283 -2.23 5.48 15.11
CA THR A 283 -1.47 4.66 16.07
C THR A 283 -2.34 4.26 17.25
N CYS A 284 -3.41 3.50 16.96
CA CYS A 284 -4.32 2.96 17.99
C CYS A 284 -4.97 4.04 18.87
N ARG A 285 -5.24 5.24 18.33
CA ARG A 285 -5.84 6.36 19.08
C ARG A 285 -7.32 6.08 19.37
N PRO A 286 -7.75 6.02 20.65
CA PRO A 286 -9.16 5.74 21.00
C PRO A 286 -10.15 6.72 20.38
N ALA A 287 -9.82 8.02 20.37
CA ALA A 287 -10.66 9.06 19.79
C ALA A 287 -10.90 8.88 18.29
N PHE A 288 -9.90 8.38 17.54
CA PHE A 288 -10.08 8.13 16.12
C PHE A 288 -10.98 6.92 15.87
N ALA A 289 -10.83 5.83 16.65
CA ALA A 289 -11.76 4.70 16.58
C ALA A 289 -13.20 5.10 16.93
N ALA A 290 -13.38 5.97 17.92
CA ALA A 290 -14.69 6.52 18.30
C ALA A 290 -15.28 7.40 17.19
N PHE A 291 -14.47 8.25 16.53
CA PHE A 291 -14.87 8.99 15.33
C PHE A 291 -15.39 8.06 14.22
N LEU A 292 -14.66 6.99 13.90
CA LEU A 292 -15.06 6.07 12.82
C LEU A 292 -16.42 5.40 13.11
N ALA A 293 -16.62 4.90 14.33
CA ALA A 293 -17.83 4.17 14.69
C ALA A 293 -19.03 5.09 15.03
N GLY A 294 -18.78 6.17 15.76
CA GLY A 294 -19.81 7.01 16.39
C GLY A 294 -20.13 8.30 15.67
N GLU A 295 -19.31 8.75 14.72
CA GLU A 295 -19.56 9.99 13.96
C GLU A 295 -19.59 9.72 12.44
N LEU A 296 -18.55 9.07 11.90
CA LEU A 296 -18.40 8.86 10.46
C LEU A 296 -19.49 7.96 9.86
N LEU A 297 -19.71 6.77 10.43
CA LEU A 297 -20.72 5.84 9.91
C LEU A 297 -22.15 6.34 10.11
N PRO A 298 -22.53 6.88 11.29
CA PRO A 298 -23.83 7.52 11.47
C PRO A 298 -24.08 8.67 10.49
N TRP A 299 -23.07 9.51 10.24
CA TRP A 299 -23.18 10.57 9.23
C TRP A 299 -23.41 10.00 7.83
N ALA A 300 -22.62 9.00 7.41
CA ALA A 300 -22.76 8.41 6.09
C ALA A 300 -24.13 7.72 5.90
N ALA A 301 -24.71 7.16 6.97
CA ALA A 301 -26.05 6.57 6.97
C ALA A 301 -27.19 7.59 6.75
N THR A 302 -26.93 8.90 6.94
CA THR A 302 -27.89 9.96 6.57
C THR A 302 -27.95 10.22 5.06
N LEU A 303 -26.93 9.76 4.31
CA LEU A 303 -26.78 10.00 2.88
C LEU A 303 -27.05 8.76 2.03
N LEU A 304 -26.78 7.56 2.57
CA LEU A 304 -26.99 6.27 1.90
C LEU A 304 -27.58 5.26 2.90
N PRO A 305 -28.41 4.29 2.46
CA PRO A 305 -28.92 3.25 3.34
C PRO A 305 -27.80 2.24 3.63
N LEU A 306 -27.06 2.45 4.72
CA LEU A 306 -25.96 1.59 5.15
C LEU A 306 -26.48 0.46 6.04
N THR A 307 -25.80 -0.69 6.02
CA THR A 307 -26.05 -1.80 6.95
C THR A 307 -25.55 -1.45 8.35
N ASP A 308 -26.28 -1.84 9.39
CA ASP A 308 -25.79 -1.78 10.78
C ASP A 308 -25.12 -3.09 11.21
N ASP A 309 -25.28 -4.16 10.43
CA ASP A 309 -24.65 -5.46 10.67
C ASP A 309 -23.10 -5.37 10.61
N PRO A 310 -22.39 -5.67 11.72
CA PRO A 310 -20.93 -5.69 11.72
C PRO A 310 -20.35 -6.73 10.75
N ALA A 311 -21.04 -7.85 10.50
CA ALA A 311 -20.57 -8.88 9.57
C ALA A 311 -20.49 -8.38 8.12
N ARG A 312 -21.17 -7.28 7.80
CA ARG A 312 -21.18 -6.63 6.48
C ARG A 312 -20.48 -5.26 6.46
N THR A 313 -19.79 -4.94 7.55
CA THR A 313 -19.07 -3.67 7.72
C THR A 313 -17.58 -3.96 7.89
N LEU A 314 -16.79 -3.38 6.99
CA LEU A 314 -15.36 -3.60 6.89
C LEU A 314 -14.62 -2.31 7.20
N VAL A 315 -13.52 -2.43 7.93
CA VAL A 315 -12.52 -1.38 8.03
C VAL A 315 -11.23 -1.88 7.41
N ALA A 316 -10.69 -1.08 6.49
CA ALA A 316 -9.53 -1.42 5.70
C ALA A 316 -8.46 -0.32 5.75
N GLY A 317 -7.20 -0.70 5.66
CA GLY A 317 -6.11 0.26 5.58
C GLY A 317 -4.75 -0.38 5.41
N GLN A 318 -3.78 0.48 5.09
CA GLN A 318 -2.40 0.08 4.80
C GLN A 318 -1.47 0.63 5.86
N SER A 319 -0.41 -0.10 6.23
CA SER A 319 0.57 0.40 7.21
C SER A 319 -0.10 0.75 8.55
N LEU A 320 0.04 2.00 9.03
CA LEU A 320 -0.71 2.52 10.18
C LEU A 320 -2.24 2.38 10.03
N GLY A 321 -2.77 2.52 8.81
CA GLY A 321 -4.18 2.26 8.55
C GLY A 321 -4.57 0.81 8.84
N GLY A 322 -3.74 -0.17 8.49
CA GLY A 322 -4.00 -1.57 8.80
C GLY A 322 -3.96 -1.87 10.31
N LEU A 323 -3.03 -1.24 11.02
CA LEU A 323 -2.97 -1.28 12.49
C LEU A 323 -4.25 -0.69 13.11
N THR A 324 -4.67 0.49 12.65
CA THR A 324 -5.88 1.16 13.15
C THR A 324 -7.16 0.43 12.76
N ALA A 325 -7.22 -0.22 11.60
CA ALA A 325 -8.35 -1.03 11.20
C ALA A 325 -8.60 -2.17 12.20
N ALA A 326 -7.54 -2.91 12.55
CA ALA A 326 -7.62 -3.95 13.58
C ALA A 326 -8.01 -3.35 14.95
N TYR A 327 -7.41 -2.23 15.34
CA TYR A 327 -7.71 -1.55 16.60
C TYR A 327 -9.18 -1.09 16.69
N ALA A 328 -9.70 -0.48 15.63
CA ALA A 328 -11.08 0.01 15.55
C ALA A 328 -12.08 -1.15 15.68
N ALA A 329 -11.82 -2.28 15.02
CA ALA A 329 -12.66 -3.46 15.14
C ALA A 329 -12.64 -4.08 16.55
N LEU A 330 -11.48 -4.14 17.21
CA LEU A 330 -11.40 -4.60 18.61
C LEU A 330 -12.12 -3.65 19.59
N ARG A 331 -12.14 -2.35 19.27
CA ARG A 331 -12.80 -1.29 20.07
C ARG A 331 -14.31 -1.25 19.87
N ALA A 332 -14.77 -1.47 18.64
CA ALA A 332 -16.17 -1.40 18.24
C ALA A 332 -16.57 -2.64 17.43
N PRO A 333 -16.50 -3.86 18.02
CA PRO A 333 -16.84 -5.10 17.30
C PRO A 333 -18.34 -5.17 16.95
N HIS A 334 -19.17 -4.39 17.64
CA HIS A 334 -20.59 -4.20 17.30
C HIS A 334 -20.80 -3.44 15.98
N ARG A 335 -19.76 -2.75 15.47
CA ARG A 335 -19.84 -1.99 14.22
C ARG A 335 -18.92 -2.54 13.13
N PHE A 336 -17.74 -3.04 13.48
CA PHE A 336 -16.79 -3.58 12.50
C PHE A 336 -16.54 -5.07 12.75
N GLY A 337 -17.09 -5.93 11.90
CA GLY A 337 -16.88 -7.38 11.93
C GLY A 337 -15.80 -7.87 10.96
N ASN A 338 -15.22 -6.98 10.14
CA ASN A 338 -14.22 -7.36 9.15
C ASN A 338 -13.04 -6.38 9.13
N VAL A 339 -11.83 -6.93 9.15
CA VAL A 339 -10.58 -6.18 9.05
C VAL A 339 -9.83 -6.61 7.80
N LEU A 340 -9.49 -5.66 6.95
CA LEU A 340 -8.56 -5.84 5.84
C LEU A 340 -7.31 -4.98 6.08
N ALA A 341 -6.24 -5.61 6.57
CA ALA A 341 -5.00 -4.92 6.93
C ALA A 341 -3.86 -5.32 6.00
N GLN A 342 -3.41 -4.37 5.18
CA GLN A 342 -2.34 -4.59 4.22
C GLN A 342 -1.05 -3.96 4.75
N SER A 343 0.01 -4.75 4.88
CA SER A 343 1.29 -4.35 5.44
C SER A 343 1.12 -3.61 6.78
N GLY A 344 0.16 -4.05 7.60
CA GLY A 344 -0.22 -3.38 8.83
C GLY A 344 0.97 -3.19 9.77
N SER A 345 1.09 -2.01 10.39
CA SER A 345 2.22 -1.66 11.27
C SER A 345 2.14 -2.34 12.65
N PHE A 346 1.93 -3.65 12.68
CA PHE A 346 1.80 -4.43 13.91
C PHE A 346 3.11 -4.58 14.69
N TRP A 347 4.25 -4.15 14.14
CA TRP A 347 5.47 -3.93 14.90
C TRP A 347 5.33 -2.80 15.94
N TRP A 348 4.36 -1.89 15.75
CA TRP A 348 4.21 -0.70 16.58
C TRP A 348 3.88 -1.03 18.04
N PRO A 349 4.41 -0.25 19.00
CA PRO A 349 5.41 0.82 18.85
C PRO A 349 6.87 0.33 18.68
N ASP A 350 7.75 1.19 18.19
CA ASP A 350 9.20 0.96 18.28
C ASP A 350 9.66 1.14 19.74
N GLY A 351 10.10 0.07 20.41
CA GLY A 351 10.60 0.11 21.79
C GLY A 351 10.10 -1.03 22.69
N PRO A 352 10.14 -0.86 24.03
CA PRO A 352 9.83 -1.92 25.00
C PRO A 352 8.41 -2.49 24.91
N SER A 353 7.48 -1.74 24.33
CA SER A 353 6.09 -2.16 24.14
C SER A 353 5.81 -2.66 22.73
N ALA A 354 6.82 -3.03 21.95
CA ALA A 354 6.66 -3.49 20.57
C ALA A 354 5.59 -4.56 20.42
N GLU A 355 4.91 -4.53 19.27
CA GLU A 355 3.79 -5.43 18.97
C GLU A 355 2.65 -5.36 19.98
N TRP A 356 2.44 -4.18 20.55
CA TRP A 356 1.45 -3.95 21.60
C TRP A 356 0.08 -4.51 21.21
N LEU A 357 -0.42 -4.19 20.01
CA LEU A 357 -1.76 -4.62 19.59
C LEU A 357 -1.85 -6.15 19.45
N THR A 358 -0.78 -6.81 18.97
CA THR A 358 -0.70 -8.28 18.91
C THR A 358 -0.80 -8.88 20.31
N GLY A 359 -0.07 -8.33 21.28
CA GLY A 359 -0.17 -8.75 22.69
C GLY A 359 -1.57 -8.54 23.27
N ARG A 360 -2.26 -7.46 22.88
CA ARG A 360 -3.66 -7.21 23.29
C ARG A 360 -4.63 -8.23 22.70
N ILE A 361 -4.44 -8.64 21.45
CA ILE A 361 -5.24 -9.68 20.79
C ILE A 361 -5.03 -11.02 21.48
N ALA A 362 -3.77 -11.39 21.74
CA ALA A 362 -3.43 -12.66 22.38
C ALA A 362 -3.98 -12.79 23.81
N ALA A 363 -4.04 -11.69 24.57
CA ALA A 363 -4.56 -11.67 25.93
C ALA A 363 -6.08 -11.41 26.03
N GLY A 364 -6.74 -11.10 24.92
CA GLY A 364 -8.16 -10.74 24.88
C GLY A 364 -9.07 -11.92 24.57
N PRO A 365 -10.39 -11.81 24.82
CA PRO A 365 -11.35 -12.78 24.33
C PRO A 365 -11.45 -12.72 22.80
N ARG A 366 -11.82 -13.84 22.17
CA ARG A 366 -12.19 -13.86 20.76
C ARG A 366 -13.44 -13.00 20.53
N LEU A 367 -13.37 -12.09 19.57
CA LEU A 367 -14.48 -11.25 19.12
C LEU A 367 -15.02 -11.74 17.77
N PRO A 368 -16.25 -11.38 17.36
CA PRO A 368 -16.81 -11.76 16.06
C PRO A 368 -16.21 -10.92 14.92
N ILE A 369 -14.89 -11.00 14.74
CA ILE A 369 -14.11 -10.24 13.76
C ILE A 369 -13.38 -11.21 12.84
N ARG A 370 -13.51 -11.02 11.53
CA ARG A 370 -12.72 -11.72 10.51
C ARG A 370 -11.51 -10.89 10.12
N PHE A 371 -10.34 -11.50 10.09
CA PHE A 371 -9.09 -10.83 9.70
C PHE A 371 -8.62 -11.31 8.32
N ARG A 372 -8.32 -10.37 7.43
CA ARG A 372 -7.56 -10.58 6.20
C ARG A 372 -6.31 -9.72 6.23
N LEU A 373 -5.18 -10.39 6.18
CA LEU A 373 -3.86 -9.81 6.35
C LEU A 373 -3.04 -10.08 5.08
N SER A 374 -2.41 -9.06 4.50
CA SER A 374 -1.47 -9.25 3.39
C SER A 374 -0.18 -8.47 3.62
N PHE A 375 0.98 -9.07 3.32
CA PHE A 375 2.29 -8.49 3.58
C PHE A 375 3.28 -8.77 2.46
N GLY A 376 4.11 -7.78 2.14
CA GLY A 376 5.16 -7.92 1.15
C GLY A 376 6.34 -8.73 1.68
N THR A 377 6.85 -9.67 0.89
CA THR A 377 8.01 -10.50 1.26
C THR A 377 9.29 -9.69 1.46
N GLN A 378 9.36 -8.47 0.91
CA GLN A 378 10.49 -7.57 1.10
C GLN A 378 10.38 -6.71 2.38
N GLU A 379 9.32 -6.82 3.17
CA GLU A 379 9.11 -5.99 4.36
C GLU A 379 9.78 -6.56 5.63
N TRP A 380 11.12 -6.55 5.68
CA TRP A 380 11.88 -7.24 6.74
C TRP A 380 11.61 -6.76 8.19
N VAL A 381 10.99 -5.60 8.37
CA VAL A 381 10.52 -5.11 9.68
C VAL A 381 9.08 -5.54 9.96
N ALA A 382 8.17 -5.40 8.99
CA ALA A 382 6.75 -5.63 9.20
C ALA A 382 6.37 -7.12 9.10
N LEU A 383 6.97 -7.86 8.17
CA LEU A 383 6.61 -9.25 7.91
C LEU A 383 6.85 -10.18 9.13
N PRO A 384 7.98 -10.09 9.87
CA PRO A 384 8.13 -10.90 11.08
C PRO A 384 7.07 -10.61 12.14
N ALA A 385 6.70 -9.34 12.34
CA ALA A 385 5.63 -8.95 13.27
C ALA A 385 4.25 -9.46 12.80
N ALA A 386 4.01 -9.44 11.49
CA ALA A 386 2.79 -9.97 10.89
C ALA A 386 2.65 -11.49 11.04
N ARG A 387 3.75 -12.24 10.89
CA ARG A 387 3.77 -13.69 11.13
C ARG A 387 3.47 -14.01 12.60
N ARG A 388 4.04 -13.25 13.54
CA ARG A 388 3.69 -13.36 14.97
C ARG A 388 2.23 -13.00 15.26
N LEU A 389 1.68 -11.97 14.59
CA LEU A 389 0.25 -11.67 14.68
C LEU A 389 -0.62 -12.82 14.18
N ARG A 390 -0.28 -13.42 13.03
CA ARG A 390 -1.00 -14.60 12.52
C ARG A 390 -1.01 -15.72 13.56
N ASP A 391 0.14 -16.01 14.17
CA ASP A 391 0.26 -17.07 15.17
C ASP A 391 -0.55 -16.74 16.44
N ALA A 392 -0.53 -15.47 16.87
CA ALA A 392 -1.35 -14.99 17.98
C ALA A 392 -2.86 -15.05 17.70
N LEU A 393 -3.29 -14.71 16.48
CA LEU A 393 -4.70 -14.82 16.05
C LEU A 393 -5.16 -16.28 16.07
N ALA A 394 -4.36 -17.19 15.54
CA ALA A 394 -4.65 -18.62 15.56
C ALA A 394 -4.78 -19.14 17.01
N ALA A 395 -3.81 -18.80 17.88
CA ALA A 395 -3.85 -19.18 19.30
C ALA A 395 -5.04 -18.57 20.06
N ALA A 396 -5.50 -17.38 19.66
CA ALA A 396 -6.68 -16.72 20.22
C ALA A 396 -8.02 -17.21 19.62
N GLY A 397 -8.01 -18.25 18.77
CA GLY A 397 -9.21 -18.87 18.22
C GLY A 397 -9.78 -18.23 16.96
N TYR A 398 -9.05 -17.32 16.30
CA TYR A 398 -9.42 -16.78 14.97
C TYR A 398 -8.96 -17.74 13.86
N ALA A 399 -9.52 -18.97 13.86
CA ALA A 399 -9.18 -20.01 12.88
C ALA A 399 -9.51 -19.62 11.43
N ASP A 400 -10.37 -18.63 11.25
CA ASP A 400 -10.81 -18.07 9.97
C ASP A 400 -9.98 -16.85 9.52
N ALA A 401 -8.92 -16.47 10.25
CA ALA A 401 -8.00 -15.43 9.83
C ALA A 401 -7.13 -15.89 8.64
N VAL A 402 -6.99 -15.03 7.63
CA VAL A 402 -6.16 -15.30 6.45
C VAL A 402 -4.93 -14.39 6.48
N HIS A 403 -3.76 -14.97 6.21
CA HIS A 403 -2.50 -14.27 6.00
C HIS A 403 -1.97 -14.62 4.62
N ARG A 404 -1.72 -13.60 3.79
CA ARG A 404 -1.08 -13.73 2.47
C ARG A 404 0.24 -12.99 2.43
N GLU A 405 1.20 -13.58 1.74
CA GLU A 405 2.48 -12.94 1.43
C GLU A 405 2.57 -12.74 -0.08
N PHE A 406 2.94 -11.54 -0.52
CA PHE A 406 3.08 -11.20 -1.94
C PHE A 406 4.52 -10.77 -2.27
N ASN A 407 4.96 -10.98 -3.51
CA ASN A 407 6.29 -10.58 -3.95
C ASN A 407 6.35 -9.07 -4.23
N GLY A 408 6.47 -8.30 -3.15
CA GLY A 408 6.54 -6.86 -3.19
C GLY A 408 6.96 -6.26 -1.85
N GLY A 409 6.98 -4.94 -1.82
CA GLY A 409 7.32 -4.15 -0.65
C GLY A 409 6.12 -3.49 0.03
N HIS A 410 6.41 -2.40 0.73
CA HIS A 410 5.45 -1.57 1.46
C HIS A 410 4.93 -0.49 0.52
N ASP A 411 4.04 -0.87 -0.40
CA ASP A 411 3.80 -0.15 -1.65
C ASP A 411 2.33 -0.14 -2.10
N TYR A 412 1.81 1.03 -2.47
CA TYR A 412 0.46 1.17 -3.02
C TYR A 412 0.28 0.45 -4.35
N LEU A 413 1.34 0.23 -5.14
CA LEU A 413 1.25 -0.60 -6.34
C LEU A 413 0.83 -2.03 -5.99
N CYS A 414 1.44 -2.61 -4.95
CA CYS A 414 1.09 -3.95 -4.46
C CYS A 414 -0.28 -3.93 -3.78
N TRP A 415 -0.51 -2.96 -2.89
CA TRP A 415 -1.75 -2.88 -2.11
C TRP A 415 -3.00 -2.72 -2.96
N ARG A 416 -2.91 -2.18 -4.18
CA ARG A 416 -4.03 -2.14 -5.13
C ARG A 416 -4.56 -3.53 -5.48
N THR A 417 -3.67 -4.49 -5.75
CA THR A 417 -4.08 -5.87 -6.07
C THR A 417 -4.61 -6.57 -4.82
N GLU A 418 -3.86 -6.46 -3.72
CA GLU A 418 -4.23 -7.07 -2.44
C GLU A 418 -5.55 -6.52 -1.88
N LEU A 419 -5.92 -5.28 -2.21
CA LEU A 419 -7.20 -4.68 -1.80
C LEU A 419 -8.35 -5.33 -2.55
N ALA A 420 -8.19 -5.54 -3.87
CA ALA A 420 -9.18 -6.22 -4.70
C ALA A 420 -9.46 -7.64 -4.17
N ASP A 421 -8.40 -8.42 -3.95
CA ASP A 421 -8.51 -9.79 -3.45
C ASP A 421 -9.14 -9.86 -2.06
N GLY A 422 -8.68 -8.99 -1.14
CA GLY A 422 -9.21 -8.94 0.22
C GLY A 422 -10.69 -8.52 0.29
N LEU A 423 -11.13 -7.61 -0.60
CA LEU A 423 -12.54 -7.26 -0.72
C LEU A 423 -13.36 -8.44 -1.21
N VAL A 424 -12.91 -9.14 -2.24
CA VAL A 424 -13.59 -10.34 -2.76
C VAL A 424 -13.69 -11.42 -1.66
N GLU A 425 -12.61 -11.70 -0.93
CA GLU A 425 -12.65 -12.72 0.14
C GLU A 425 -13.62 -12.40 1.29
N LEU A 426 -13.83 -11.12 1.61
CA LEU A 426 -14.70 -10.72 2.72
C LEU A 426 -16.15 -10.51 2.29
N LEU A 427 -16.37 -10.08 1.04
CA LEU A 427 -17.68 -9.65 0.54
C LEU A 427 -18.28 -10.57 -0.52
N ALA A 428 -17.52 -11.49 -1.11
CA ALA A 428 -18.08 -12.46 -2.05
C ALA A 428 -19.26 -13.16 -1.38
N ARG A 429 -20.35 -13.28 -2.15
CA ARG A 429 -21.48 -14.10 -1.73
C ARG A 429 -20.95 -15.53 -1.68
N GLY A 430 -21.00 -16.16 -0.51
CA GLY A 430 -20.71 -17.57 -0.44
C GLY A 430 -21.74 -18.29 -1.30
N ASP A 431 -21.30 -18.94 -2.37
CA ASP A 431 -22.08 -20.01 -2.97
C ASP A 431 -22.18 -21.09 -1.89
N ARG A 432 -23.32 -21.11 -1.19
CA ARG A 432 -23.77 -22.24 -0.41
C ARG A 432 -24.81 -23.00 -1.22
#